data_AF-A0A534TV69-F1
#
_entry.id   AF-A0A534TV69-F1
#
_cell.length_a   1.000
_cell.length_b   1.000
_cell.length_c   1.000
_cell.angle_alpha   90.00
_cell.angle_beta   90.00
_cell.angle_gamma   90.00
#
_symmetry.space_group_name_H-M   'P 1'
#
loop_
_entity.id
_entity.type
_entity.pdbx_description
1 polymer ?
#
loop_
_entity_poly.entity_id
_entity_poly.type
_entity_poly.pdbx_seq_one_letter_code
_entity_poly.pdbx_strand_id
1 'polypeptide(L)'
;MHLTQRWAARSLAARGDSPRALFGIVQGACFEDLRRESAEALTRMPFDGFAIGGLAVGESKALRERFTELTTDLLPDDLPRYLMGVGTPVDLLEAVHRGVDMFDCSIPSALAKQGVAFTSRGRVNLYRGVYKLAEEAVDPRCDCSTCGRYSRAYLHHLTKAGEVLGWQLLTKHNLRFYHALTATIRRHVVADTFPAYYREQRDVLMRGDDEYPSRPPTVRRGRRDPRAPERFEVRESAHGYASVVHRRSGEIMHAGLDPAAEAQAVYVDQSRLADRLREPRPEPLVVWDVGLGAAHNAMAVLECRDAIGAGAWRPLRLVSFEHDLGSLRLALRNATRFPHLHRAGPNDILRAGEWRSPGSAVVWTLLEGDFRARLAEAPPPDVIFYDPFSARTDTGMWTLGCFDRVFAACAEHDTELFTYSASTSVRAALLAAGFVVARGVPTGAKPETTLAMTPSAALRSVARGRVLLGVEWLERWRRSDARVPSDVPADGHAVFAERILRLAQFAG
;
A
#
# COMPACT_ATOMS: atom_id res chain seq x y z
N MET A 1 7.15 2.61 -39.99
CA MET A 1 8.59 2.92 -39.88
C MET A 1 9.21 3.15 -41.27
N HIS A 2 9.20 2.20 -42.22
CA HIS A 2 9.81 2.38 -43.57
C HIS A 2 9.31 3.62 -44.35
N LEU A 3 8.04 4.01 -44.17
CA LEU A 3 7.51 5.24 -44.76
C LEU A 3 8.23 6.49 -44.24
N THR A 4 8.50 6.55 -42.93
CA THR A 4 9.25 7.64 -42.30
C THR A 4 10.66 7.74 -42.83
N GLN A 5 11.35 6.62 -43.06
CA GLN A 5 12.69 6.61 -43.68
C GLN A 5 12.67 7.20 -45.10
N ARG A 6 11.69 6.81 -45.93
CA ARG A 6 11.54 7.39 -47.28
C ARG A 6 11.24 8.88 -47.23
N TRP A 7 10.44 9.33 -46.26
CA TRP A 7 10.18 10.75 -46.05
C TRP A 7 11.42 11.50 -45.56
N ALA A 8 12.21 10.90 -44.66
CA ALA A 8 13.46 11.49 -44.18
C ALA A 8 14.44 11.79 -45.34
N ALA A 9 14.63 10.84 -46.26
CA ALA A 9 15.44 11.04 -47.46
C ALA A 9 14.91 12.16 -48.37
N ARG A 10 13.58 12.21 -48.57
CA ARG A 10 12.94 13.28 -49.36
C ARG A 10 13.06 14.66 -48.69
N SER A 11 12.92 14.72 -47.37
CA SER A 11 13.09 15.94 -46.59
C SER A 11 14.53 16.45 -46.65
N LEU A 12 15.50 15.55 -46.59
CA LEU A 12 16.91 15.90 -46.73
C LEU A 12 17.23 16.42 -48.14
N ALA A 13 16.74 15.75 -49.19
CA ALA A 13 16.89 16.24 -50.56
C ALA A 13 16.24 17.62 -50.75
N ALA A 14 15.07 17.85 -50.14
CA ALA A 14 14.38 19.13 -50.19
C ALA A 14 15.07 20.24 -49.37
N ARG A 15 15.91 19.90 -48.38
CA ARG A 15 16.70 20.88 -47.62
C ARG A 15 17.66 21.65 -48.52
N GLY A 16 18.21 20.99 -49.55
CA GLY A 16 19.20 21.58 -50.45
C GLY A 16 20.41 22.13 -49.68
N ASP A 17 20.78 23.36 -50.01
CA ASP A 17 21.87 24.15 -49.41
C ASP A 17 21.44 24.99 -48.19
N SER A 18 20.21 24.78 -47.69
CA SER A 18 19.71 25.56 -46.56
C SER A 18 20.62 25.40 -45.33
N PRO A 19 21.01 26.51 -44.67
CA PRO A 19 21.87 26.47 -43.48
C PRO A 19 21.12 26.08 -42.19
N ARG A 20 19.82 25.75 -42.28
CA ARG A 20 19.00 25.40 -41.12
C ARG A 20 19.25 23.94 -40.73
N ALA A 21 19.45 23.70 -39.43
CA ALA A 21 19.56 22.35 -38.91
C ALA A 21 18.30 21.52 -39.22
N LEU A 22 18.51 20.28 -39.65
CA LEU A 22 17.47 19.30 -39.94
C LEU A 22 17.72 18.02 -39.14
N PHE A 23 16.71 17.59 -38.39
CA PHE A 23 16.80 16.43 -37.52
C PHE A 23 16.10 15.23 -38.16
N GLY A 24 16.76 14.06 -38.12
CA GLY A 24 16.12 12.78 -38.46
C GLY A 24 15.25 12.30 -37.30
N ILE A 25 14.09 11.69 -37.56
CA ILE A 25 13.19 11.21 -36.49
C ILE A 25 13.20 9.68 -36.45
N VAL A 26 13.84 9.12 -35.42
CA VAL A 26 13.84 7.69 -35.15
C VAL A 26 12.44 7.25 -34.72
N GLN A 27 11.91 6.26 -35.44
CA GLN A 27 10.61 5.62 -35.19
C GLN A 27 10.81 4.15 -34.79
N GLY A 28 9.71 3.45 -34.52
CA GLY A 28 9.74 2.03 -34.16
C GLY A 28 8.92 1.69 -32.91
N ALA A 29 8.21 2.67 -32.33
CA ALA A 29 7.42 2.51 -31.12
C ALA A 29 8.24 1.80 -30.01
N CYS A 30 7.66 0.77 -29.39
CA CYS A 30 8.31 -0.08 -28.39
C CYS A 30 8.77 -1.43 -28.97
N PHE A 31 9.31 -1.42 -30.20
CA PHE A 31 9.90 -2.60 -30.86
C PHE A 31 11.40 -2.35 -31.11
N GLU A 32 12.24 -3.24 -30.57
CA GLU A 32 13.69 -3.05 -30.55
C GLU A 32 14.33 -3.21 -31.94
N ASP A 33 13.90 -4.23 -32.68
CA ASP A 33 14.26 -4.47 -34.07
C ASP A 33 13.94 -3.26 -34.95
N LEU A 34 12.72 -2.73 -34.85
CA LEU A 34 12.29 -1.58 -35.65
C LEU A 34 13.03 -0.29 -35.27
N ARG A 35 13.42 -0.13 -33.99
CA ARG A 35 14.22 1.01 -33.52
C ARG A 35 15.64 0.94 -34.06
N ARG A 36 16.29 -0.23 -34.02
CA ARG A 36 17.61 -0.46 -34.61
C ARG A 36 17.60 -0.19 -36.10
N GLU A 37 16.65 -0.77 -36.83
CA GLU A 37 16.52 -0.54 -38.26
C GLU A 37 16.28 0.94 -38.60
N SER A 38 15.42 1.63 -37.83
CA SER A 38 15.19 3.06 -38.01
C SER A 38 16.42 3.90 -37.73
N ALA A 39 17.16 3.62 -36.65
CA ALA A 39 18.36 4.37 -36.28
C ALA A 39 19.47 4.14 -37.32
N GLU A 40 19.78 2.88 -37.65
CA GLU A 40 20.82 2.52 -38.63
C GLU A 40 20.58 3.11 -40.02
N ALA A 41 19.32 3.23 -40.45
CA ALA A 41 18.99 3.86 -41.71
C ALA A 41 19.19 5.39 -41.67
N LEU A 42 18.81 6.03 -40.56
CA LEU A 42 18.86 7.48 -40.42
C LEU A 42 20.28 7.99 -40.15
N THR A 43 21.09 7.26 -39.38
CA THR A 43 22.48 7.65 -39.05
C THR A 43 23.42 7.58 -40.25
N ARG A 44 23.03 6.88 -41.33
CA ARG A 44 23.70 6.91 -42.63
C ARG A 44 23.41 8.17 -43.46
N MET A 45 22.47 9.01 -43.01
CA MET A 45 22.09 10.24 -43.69
C MET A 45 22.65 11.47 -42.94
N PRO A 46 23.09 12.53 -43.64
CA PRO A 46 23.73 13.71 -43.04
C PRO A 46 22.71 14.66 -42.38
N PHE A 47 22.09 14.21 -41.29
CA PHE A 47 21.28 15.04 -40.40
C PHE A 47 22.15 15.76 -39.36
N ASP A 48 21.66 16.90 -38.89
CA ASP A 48 22.36 17.75 -37.91
C ASP A 48 22.05 17.35 -36.45
N GLY A 49 21.23 16.31 -36.28
CA GLY A 49 20.73 15.82 -34.99
C GLY A 49 19.66 14.74 -35.19
N PHE A 50 19.32 14.06 -34.10
CA PHE A 50 18.36 12.96 -34.15
C PHE A 50 17.29 13.10 -33.06
N ALA A 51 16.04 13.09 -33.50
CA ALA A 51 14.90 13.09 -32.63
C ALA A 51 14.42 11.66 -32.36
N ILE A 52 13.93 11.43 -31.14
CA ILE A 52 13.35 10.18 -30.68
C ILE A 52 11.83 10.37 -30.66
N GLY A 53 11.16 9.87 -31.69
CA GLY A 53 9.71 9.98 -31.85
C GLY A 53 8.95 8.80 -31.26
N GLY A 54 7.66 9.01 -30.94
CA GLY A 54 6.73 7.91 -30.61
C GLY A 54 6.92 7.28 -29.23
N LEU A 55 7.53 7.99 -28.27
CA LEU A 55 7.70 7.57 -26.87
C LEU A 55 7.03 8.56 -25.89
N ALA A 56 5.87 9.08 -26.27
CA ALA A 56 5.06 9.98 -25.44
C ALA A 56 3.55 9.83 -25.76
N VAL A 57 3.13 8.63 -26.18
CA VAL A 57 1.83 8.40 -26.85
C VAL A 57 0.96 7.35 -26.15
N GLY A 58 1.37 6.86 -24.98
CA GLY A 58 0.58 5.96 -24.14
C GLY A 58 1.35 4.76 -23.58
N GLU A 59 2.64 4.66 -23.88
CA GLU A 59 3.52 3.63 -23.33
C GLU A 59 3.76 3.80 -21.82
N SER A 60 4.18 2.73 -21.16
CA SER A 60 4.54 2.79 -19.74
C SER A 60 5.86 3.53 -19.54
N LYS A 61 6.06 4.14 -18.35
CA LYS A 61 7.31 4.83 -17.99
C LYS A 61 8.54 3.93 -18.19
N ALA A 62 8.48 2.66 -17.78
CA ALA A 62 9.58 1.71 -17.94
C ALA A 62 9.90 1.41 -19.41
N LEU A 63 8.88 1.31 -20.27
CA LEU A 63 9.08 1.13 -21.71
C LEU A 63 9.70 2.38 -22.33
N ARG A 64 9.17 3.57 -22.02
CA ARG A 64 9.74 4.83 -22.49
C ARG A 64 11.21 4.95 -22.14
N GLU A 65 11.57 4.70 -20.89
CA GLU A 65 12.96 4.73 -20.41
C GLU A 65 13.84 3.75 -21.17
N ARG A 66 13.45 2.47 -21.26
CA ARG A 66 14.20 1.43 -21.99
C ARG A 66 14.42 1.80 -23.45
N PHE A 67 13.37 2.26 -24.13
CA PHE A 67 13.46 2.59 -25.56
C PHE A 67 14.15 3.92 -25.82
N THR A 68 14.15 4.84 -24.86
CA THR A 68 14.98 6.04 -24.91
C THR A 68 16.46 5.64 -24.84
N GLU A 69 16.86 4.86 -23.84
CA GLU A 69 18.24 4.36 -23.65
C GLU A 69 18.73 3.54 -24.85
N LEU A 70 17.93 2.58 -25.32
CA LEU A 70 18.25 1.82 -26.53
C LEU A 70 18.46 2.76 -27.73
N THR A 71 17.61 3.77 -27.89
CA THR A 71 17.72 4.66 -29.05
C THR A 71 18.94 5.56 -28.93
N THR A 72 19.23 6.10 -27.75
CA THR A 72 20.37 7.00 -27.55
C THR A 72 21.70 6.29 -27.76
N ASP A 73 21.82 5.01 -27.37
CA ASP A 73 22.97 4.14 -27.63
C ASP A 73 23.23 3.86 -29.12
N LEU A 74 22.18 3.97 -29.96
CA LEU A 74 22.27 3.75 -31.40
C LEU A 74 22.57 5.04 -32.18
N LEU A 75 22.57 6.18 -31.50
CA LEU A 75 22.73 7.50 -32.11
C LEU A 75 24.14 8.06 -31.89
N PRO A 76 24.69 8.81 -32.86
CA PRO A 76 26.04 9.37 -32.76
C PRO A 76 26.22 10.25 -31.52
N ASP A 77 27.38 10.13 -30.87
CA ASP A 77 27.72 10.87 -29.65
C ASP A 77 28.03 12.35 -29.89
N ASP A 78 28.40 12.70 -31.12
CA ASP A 78 28.78 14.04 -31.55
C ASP A 78 27.60 14.88 -32.04
N LEU A 79 26.37 14.32 -32.03
CA LEU A 79 25.16 14.98 -32.52
C LEU A 79 24.05 15.03 -31.46
N PRO A 80 23.24 16.10 -31.44
CA PRO A 80 22.22 16.29 -30.41
C PRO A 80 21.08 15.28 -30.54
N ARG A 81 20.62 14.80 -29.39
CA ARG A 81 19.51 13.86 -29.24
C ARG A 81 18.29 14.56 -28.65
N TYR A 82 17.18 14.56 -29.39
CA TYR A 82 15.95 15.28 -29.04
C TYR A 82 14.80 14.33 -28.71
N LEU A 83 14.36 14.28 -27.45
CA LEU A 83 13.20 13.48 -27.07
C LEU A 83 11.91 14.29 -27.20
N MET A 84 11.06 13.90 -28.14
CA MET A 84 9.88 14.67 -28.53
C MET A 84 8.68 14.39 -27.60
N GLY A 85 8.05 15.46 -27.10
CA GLY A 85 6.76 15.42 -26.40
C GLY A 85 6.80 14.86 -24.97
N VAL A 86 7.98 14.61 -24.43
CA VAL A 86 8.19 14.12 -23.04
C VAL A 86 8.53 15.30 -22.15
N GLY A 87 7.90 15.37 -20.96
CA GLY A 87 7.80 16.68 -20.35
C GLY A 87 7.57 16.82 -18.86
N THR A 88 7.50 15.77 -18.04
CA THR A 88 7.45 16.03 -16.58
C THR A 88 8.86 16.32 -16.05
N PRO A 89 9.04 17.01 -14.90
CA PRO A 89 10.37 17.34 -14.42
C PRO A 89 11.27 16.12 -14.19
N VAL A 90 10.69 15.02 -13.69
CA VAL A 90 11.40 13.75 -13.52
C VAL A 90 11.76 13.13 -14.88
N ASP A 91 10.91 13.27 -15.91
CA ASP A 91 11.20 12.70 -17.22
C ASP A 91 12.39 13.39 -17.89
N LEU A 92 12.54 14.72 -17.71
CA LEU A 92 13.73 15.45 -18.15
C LEU A 92 14.99 14.89 -17.48
N LEU A 93 14.94 14.67 -16.16
CA LEU A 93 16.07 14.12 -15.40
C LEU A 93 16.42 12.68 -15.85
N GLU A 94 15.42 11.83 -16.03
CA GLU A 94 15.56 10.44 -16.49
C GLU A 94 16.13 10.36 -17.92
N ALA A 95 15.70 11.27 -18.80
CA ALA A 95 16.14 11.28 -20.19
C ALA A 95 17.56 11.83 -20.34
N VAL A 96 17.95 12.88 -19.59
CA VAL A 96 19.35 13.33 -19.55
C VAL A 96 20.27 12.21 -19.03
N HIS A 97 19.84 11.46 -18.02
CA HIS A 97 20.59 10.29 -17.55
C HIS A 97 20.81 9.21 -18.62
N ARG A 98 19.97 9.20 -19.66
CA ARG A 98 20.04 8.29 -20.81
C ARG A 98 20.63 8.95 -22.05
N GLY A 99 21.26 10.12 -21.93
CA GLY A 99 21.95 10.77 -23.04
C GLY A 99 21.09 11.67 -23.92
N VAL A 100 19.90 12.09 -23.48
CA VAL A 100 19.08 13.06 -24.23
C VAL A 100 19.48 14.51 -23.92
N ASP A 101 19.53 15.35 -24.95
CA ASP A 101 19.99 16.74 -24.87
C ASP A 101 18.84 17.77 -24.93
N MET A 102 17.79 17.46 -25.70
CA MET A 102 16.70 18.40 -26.00
C MET A 102 15.33 17.83 -25.64
N PHE A 103 14.42 18.73 -25.25
CA PHE A 103 13.07 18.41 -24.77
C PHE A 103 12.05 19.45 -25.20
N ASP A 104 10.82 19.01 -25.43
CA ASP A 104 9.66 19.89 -25.60
C ASP A 104 8.42 19.27 -24.94
N CYS A 105 7.58 20.10 -24.34
CA CYS A 105 6.27 19.67 -23.86
C CYS A 105 5.33 20.83 -23.56
N SER A 106 4.03 20.55 -23.58
CA SER A 106 3.00 21.50 -23.13
C SER A 106 2.73 21.42 -21.62
N ILE A 107 3.34 20.46 -20.90
CA ILE A 107 3.04 20.16 -19.49
C ILE A 107 3.13 21.39 -18.57
N PRO A 108 4.18 22.24 -18.61
CA PRO A 108 4.30 23.41 -17.74
C PRO A 108 3.08 24.35 -17.83
N SER A 109 2.59 24.62 -19.03
CA SER A 109 1.48 25.54 -19.27
C SER A 109 0.12 24.85 -19.17
N ALA A 110 -0.01 23.60 -19.62
CA ALA A 110 -1.23 22.82 -19.52
C ALA A 110 -1.62 22.56 -18.05
N LEU A 111 -0.65 22.17 -17.22
CA LEU A 111 -0.89 21.93 -15.79
C LEU A 111 -1.08 23.23 -15.01
N ALA A 112 -0.44 24.33 -15.40
CA ALA A 112 -0.71 25.65 -14.82
C ALA A 112 -2.18 26.06 -14.97
N LYS A 113 -2.80 25.79 -16.13
CA LYS A 113 -4.24 26.03 -16.34
C LYS A 113 -5.13 25.17 -15.45
N GLN A 114 -4.63 24.01 -15.02
CA GLN A 114 -5.28 23.12 -14.06
C GLN A 114 -4.93 23.47 -12.60
N GLY A 115 -4.29 24.61 -12.34
CA GLY A 115 -3.95 25.08 -11.00
C GLY A 115 -2.72 24.39 -10.40
N VAL A 116 -1.94 23.65 -11.18
CA VAL A 116 -0.79 22.87 -10.69
C VAL A 116 0.49 23.68 -10.84
N ALA A 117 1.26 23.74 -9.75
CA ALA A 117 2.59 24.36 -9.72
C ALA A 117 3.67 23.34 -9.34
N PHE A 118 4.81 23.38 -10.03
CA PHE A 118 6.00 22.62 -9.66
C PHE A 118 6.85 23.46 -8.70
N THR A 119 7.27 22.89 -7.57
CA THR A 119 8.04 23.62 -6.56
C THR A 119 9.24 22.81 -6.10
N SER A 120 10.18 23.47 -5.42
CA SER A 120 11.30 22.81 -4.74
C SER A 120 10.88 21.80 -3.65
N ARG A 121 9.62 21.84 -3.21
CA ARG A 121 9.02 20.94 -2.21
C ARG A 121 8.08 19.90 -2.81
N GLY A 122 8.04 19.78 -4.13
CA GLY A 122 7.14 18.87 -4.85
C GLY A 122 6.00 19.60 -5.56
N ARG A 123 5.04 18.82 -6.06
CA ARG A 123 3.95 19.34 -6.91
C ARG A 123 2.72 19.70 -6.09
N VAL A 124 2.31 20.96 -6.16
CA VAL A 124 1.13 21.49 -5.45
C VAL A 124 -0.03 21.74 -6.41
N ASN A 125 -1.27 21.68 -5.90
CA ASN A 125 -2.48 22.04 -6.64
C ASN A 125 -3.24 23.15 -5.92
N LEU A 126 -3.27 24.33 -6.54
CA LEU A 126 -3.86 25.55 -5.97
C LEU A 126 -5.38 25.58 -6.00
N TYR A 127 -6.09 24.56 -6.51
CA TYR A 127 -7.53 24.42 -6.24
C TYR A 127 -7.85 24.00 -4.80
N ARG A 128 -6.85 23.50 -4.07
CA ARG A 128 -7.05 22.92 -2.74
C ARG A 128 -7.23 23.97 -1.67
N GLY A 129 -8.26 23.80 -0.85
CA GLY A 129 -8.65 24.77 0.19
C GLY A 129 -7.61 24.97 1.30
N VAL A 130 -6.66 24.04 1.47
CA VAL A 130 -5.54 24.16 2.42
C VAL A 130 -4.70 25.41 2.17
N TYR A 131 -4.68 25.90 0.94
CA TYR A 131 -3.89 27.08 0.55
C TYR A 131 -4.66 28.39 0.64
N LYS A 132 -5.92 28.39 1.08
CA LYS A 132 -6.77 29.58 1.09
C LYS A 132 -6.18 30.75 1.89
N LEU A 133 -5.42 30.45 2.94
CA LEU A 133 -4.84 31.44 3.86
C LEU A 133 -3.30 31.39 3.91
N ALA A 134 -2.67 30.72 2.93
CA ALA A 134 -1.22 30.59 2.82
C ALA A 134 -0.58 31.89 2.29
N GLU A 135 0.01 32.69 3.17
CA GLU A 135 0.62 33.98 2.80
C GLU A 135 2.01 33.83 2.17
N GLU A 136 2.64 32.67 2.29
CA GLU A 136 3.94 32.39 1.70
C GLU A 136 3.91 32.34 0.16
N ALA A 137 5.08 32.47 -0.47
CA ALA A 137 5.24 32.26 -1.91
C ALA A 137 4.89 30.82 -2.32
N VAL A 138 4.50 30.60 -3.58
CA VAL A 138 4.20 29.25 -4.08
C VAL A 138 5.42 28.31 -3.95
N ASP A 139 6.62 28.80 -4.26
CA ASP A 139 7.88 28.10 -4.03
C ASP A 139 8.90 29.03 -3.35
N PRO A 140 9.38 28.71 -2.14
CA PRO A 140 10.31 29.56 -1.40
C PRO A 140 11.72 29.63 -2.02
N ARG A 141 12.08 28.71 -2.93
CA ARG A 141 13.39 28.72 -3.60
C ARG A 141 13.33 29.30 -5.02
N CYS A 142 12.17 29.76 -5.46
CA CYS A 142 11.98 30.27 -6.81
C CYS A 142 12.08 31.80 -6.82
N ASP A 143 12.88 32.31 -7.75
CA ASP A 143 13.17 33.73 -7.95
C ASP A 143 12.27 34.39 -9.01
N CYS A 144 11.20 33.72 -9.45
CA CYS A 144 10.33 34.25 -10.49
C CYS A 144 9.49 35.42 -9.99
N SER A 145 9.03 36.27 -10.93
CA SER A 145 8.18 37.41 -10.61
C SER A 145 6.86 37.02 -9.91
N THR A 146 6.38 35.78 -10.11
CA THR A 146 5.17 35.27 -9.44
C THR A 146 5.45 35.06 -7.95
N CYS A 147 6.51 34.32 -7.60
CA CYS A 147 6.89 34.02 -6.21
C CYS A 147 7.28 35.25 -5.41
N GLY A 148 7.90 36.25 -6.05
CA GLY A 148 8.32 37.48 -5.38
C GLY A 148 7.21 38.51 -5.13
N ARG A 149 6.01 38.33 -5.68
CA ARG A 149 4.94 39.36 -5.63
C ARG A 149 3.60 38.85 -5.11
N TYR A 150 3.33 37.56 -5.22
CA TYR A 150 2.01 37.01 -4.93
C TYR A 150 2.11 35.86 -3.94
N SER A 151 1.22 35.89 -2.95
CA SER A 151 1.06 34.79 -2.01
C SER A 151 0.40 33.59 -2.66
N ARG A 152 0.62 32.42 -2.07
CA ARG A 152 -0.02 31.17 -2.45
C ARG A 152 -1.55 31.26 -2.29
N ALA A 153 -2.04 31.98 -1.28
CA ALA A 153 -3.46 32.30 -1.07
C ALA A 153 -4.06 33.11 -2.22
N TYR A 154 -3.35 34.14 -2.70
CA TYR A 154 -3.83 34.92 -3.83
C TYR A 154 -3.89 34.09 -5.12
N LEU A 155 -2.86 33.27 -5.37
CA LEU A 155 -2.85 32.35 -6.50
C LEU A 155 -3.95 31.26 -6.38
N HIS A 156 -4.22 30.76 -5.18
CA HIS A 156 -5.37 29.89 -4.89
C HIS A 156 -6.68 30.58 -5.25
N HIS A 157 -6.89 31.81 -4.80
CA HIS A 157 -8.07 32.61 -5.11
C HIS A 157 -8.27 32.77 -6.62
N LEU A 158 -7.25 33.23 -7.35
CA LEU A 158 -7.33 33.38 -8.81
C LEU A 158 -7.65 32.06 -9.52
N THR A 159 -6.99 30.97 -9.08
CA THR A 159 -7.22 29.62 -9.63
C THR A 159 -8.66 29.16 -9.38
N LYS A 160 -9.18 29.36 -8.16
CA LYS A 160 -10.54 28.97 -7.79
C LYS A 160 -11.62 29.80 -8.47
N ALA A 161 -11.35 31.08 -8.69
CA ALA A 161 -12.22 32.00 -9.41
C ALA A 161 -12.23 31.78 -10.93
N GLY A 162 -11.29 30.99 -11.47
CA GLY A 162 -11.17 30.76 -12.91
C GLY A 162 -10.56 31.94 -13.66
N GLU A 163 -9.81 32.80 -12.97
CA GLU A 163 -9.21 34.00 -13.55
C GLU A 163 -8.00 33.66 -14.44
N VAL A 164 -7.98 34.21 -15.66
CA VAL A 164 -6.90 33.97 -16.64
C VAL A 164 -5.54 34.41 -16.09
N LEU A 165 -5.50 35.44 -15.25
CA LEU A 165 -4.29 35.90 -14.59
C LEU A 165 -3.63 34.79 -13.76
N GLY A 166 -4.43 33.95 -13.08
CA GLY A 166 -3.91 32.79 -12.33
C GLY A 166 -3.14 31.83 -13.23
N TRP A 167 -3.68 31.51 -14.41
CA TRP A 167 -3.02 30.65 -15.39
C TRP A 167 -1.72 31.25 -15.92
N GLN A 168 -1.70 32.56 -16.19
CA GLN A 168 -0.51 33.26 -16.67
C GLN A 168 0.60 33.24 -15.62
N LEU A 169 0.28 33.56 -14.37
CA LEU A 169 1.23 33.60 -13.26
C LEU A 169 1.80 32.21 -12.96
N LEU A 170 0.96 31.16 -12.95
CA LEU A 170 1.42 29.78 -12.79
C LEU A 170 2.23 29.26 -13.97
N THR A 171 1.88 29.66 -15.21
CA THR A 171 2.65 29.29 -16.40
C THR A 171 4.06 29.90 -16.35
N LYS A 172 4.17 31.19 -16.00
CA LYS A 172 5.46 31.87 -15.80
C LYS A 172 6.31 31.15 -14.75
N HIS A 173 5.70 30.78 -13.62
CA HIS A 173 6.37 30.03 -12.55
C HIS A 173 6.86 28.66 -13.03
N ASN A 174 5.99 27.85 -13.63
CA ASN A 174 6.33 26.50 -14.10
C ASN A 174 7.43 26.52 -15.18
N LEU A 175 7.39 27.47 -16.13
CA LEU A 175 8.45 27.61 -17.13
C LEU A 175 9.78 27.98 -16.47
N ARG A 176 9.78 28.92 -15.52
CA ARG A 176 10.99 29.28 -14.76
C ARG A 176 11.56 28.07 -14.01
N PHE A 177 10.70 27.25 -13.40
CA PHE A 177 11.10 26.01 -12.73
C PHE A 177 11.82 25.05 -13.69
N TYR A 178 11.31 24.83 -14.91
CA TYR A 178 11.94 23.97 -15.91
C TYR A 178 13.30 24.50 -16.38
N HIS A 179 13.39 25.81 -16.62
CA HIS A 179 14.66 26.44 -16.95
C HIS A 179 15.69 26.34 -15.80
N ALA A 180 15.25 26.50 -14.55
CA ALA A 180 16.11 26.34 -13.38
C ALA A 180 16.59 24.89 -13.23
N LEU A 181 15.69 23.91 -13.40
CA LEU A 181 16.01 22.49 -13.31
C LEU A 181 17.05 22.10 -14.37
N THR A 182 16.80 22.41 -15.65
CA THR A 182 17.75 22.09 -16.73
C THR A 182 19.09 22.80 -16.57
N ALA A 183 19.11 24.05 -16.09
CA ALA A 183 20.35 24.75 -15.77
C ALA A 183 21.12 24.10 -14.60
N THR A 184 20.42 23.54 -13.62
CA THR A 184 21.04 22.81 -12.50
C THR A 184 21.58 21.45 -12.96
N ILE A 185 20.82 20.73 -13.78
CA ILE A 185 21.28 19.49 -14.43
C ILE A 185 22.57 19.74 -15.20
N ARG A 186 22.62 20.76 -16.07
CA ARG A 186 23.83 21.11 -16.84
C ARG A 186 25.03 21.38 -15.94
N ARG A 187 24.84 22.10 -14.82
CA ARG A 187 25.91 22.36 -13.85
C ARG A 187 26.47 21.08 -13.24
N HIS A 188 25.59 20.15 -12.85
CA HIS A 188 26.04 18.86 -12.29
C HIS A 188 26.71 17.95 -13.31
N VAL A 189 26.27 17.99 -14.57
CA VAL A 189 26.94 17.25 -15.66
C VAL A 189 28.35 17.80 -15.88
N VAL A 190 28.50 19.11 -16.04
CA VAL A 190 29.82 19.76 -16.23
C VAL A 190 30.75 19.56 -15.03
N ALA A 191 30.19 19.52 -13.82
CA ALA A 191 30.95 19.31 -12.59
C ALA A 191 31.17 17.83 -12.24
N ASP A 192 30.79 16.89 -13.10
CA ASP A 192 30.90 15.43 -12.88
C ASP A 192 30.27 14.93 -11.56
N THR A 193 29.18 15.58 -11.13
CA THR A 193 28.42 15.23 -9.92
C THR A 193 27.00 14.77 -10.23
N PHE A 194 26.67 14.63 -11.52
CA PHE A 194 25.34 14.27 -11.98
C PHE A 194 24.81 12.94 -11.43
N PRO A 195 25.58 11.84 -11.30
CA PRO A 195 25.04 10.58 -10.76
C PRO A 195 24.52 10.69 -9.31
N ALA A 196 25.19 11.49 -8.46
CA ALA A 196 24.73 11.73 -7.09
C ALA A 196 23.48 12.62 -7.10
N TYR A 197 23.52 13.72 -7.84
CA TYR A 197 22.38 14.63 -8.01
C TYR A 197 21.15 13.91 -8.57
N TYR A 198 21.33 13.05 -9.57
CA TYR A 198 20.27 12.24 -10.18
C TYR A 198 19.55 11.39 -9.13
N ARG A 199 20.29 10.66 -8.31
CA ARG A 199 19.71 9.78 -7.27
C ARG A 199 18.90 10.56 -6.25
N GLU A 200 19.44 11.67 -5.75
CA GLU A 200 18.74 12.52 -4.78
C GLU A 200 17.50 13.20 -5.39
N GLN A 201 17.69 13.82 -6.55
CA GLN A 201 16.70 14.71 -7.11
C GLN A 201 15.53 13.96 -7.76
N ARG A 202 15.75 12.72 -8.20
CA ARG A 202 14.69 11.87 -8.73
C ARG A 202 13.56 11.68 -7.73
N ASP A 203 13.88 11.43 -6.46
CA ASP A 203 12.86 11.26 -5.43
C ASP A 203 12.16 12.57 -5.09
N VAL A 204 12.89 13.69 -5.09
CA VAL A 204 12.34 15.02 -4.85
C VAL A 204 11.33 15.42 -5.93
N LEU A 205 11.66 15.23 -7.21
CA LEU A 205 10.78 15.60 -8.32
C LEU A 205 9.53 14.72 -8.43
N MET A 206 9.54 13.55 -7.80
CA MET A 206 8.40 12.63 -7.72
C MET A 206 7.46 12.93 -6.55
N ARG A 207 7.84 13.84 -5.64
CA ARG A 207 7.03 14.22 -4.48
C ARG A 207 5.76 14.95 -4.89
N GLY A 208 4.70 14.66 -4.13
CA GLY A 208 3.43 15.35 -4.25
C GLY A 208 3.46 16.66 -3.47
N ASP A 209 2.33 16.97 -2.86
CA ASP A 209 2.22 18.05 -1.90
C ASP A 209 2.52 17.49 -0.51
N ASP A 210 3.78 17.52 -0.10
CA ASP A 210 4.21 16.95 1.18
C ASP A 210 3.80 17.84 2.36
N GLU A 211 3.62 19.14 2.13
CA GLU A 211 3.19 20.12 3.13
C GLU A 211 1.72 19.90 3.49
N TYR A 212 0.89 19.59 2.49
CA TYR A 212 -0.51 19.25 2.69
C TYR A 212 -0.90 18.10 1.76
N PRO A 213 -0.76 16.82 2.09
CA PRO A 213 -1.06 15.72 1.14
C PRO A 213 -2.54 15.66 0.70
N SER A 214 -2.81 15.54 -0.61
CA SER A 214 -4.18 15.52 -1.21
C SER A 214 -4.96 14.22 -0.97
N ARG A 215 -4.23 13.17 -0.63
CA ARG A 215 -4.70 11.91 -0.05
C ARG A 215 -3.70 11.57 1.06
N PRO A 216 -4.12 11.06 2.24
CA PRO A 216 -3.19 10.47 3.18
C PRO A 216 -2.31 9.46 2.44
N PRO A 217 -0.98 9.45 2.65
CA PRO A 217 -0.05 8.81 1.73
C PRO A 217 -0.35 7.31 1.54
N THR A 218 -0.54 6.93 0.29
CA THR A 218 -0.52 5.53 -0.13
C THR A 218 0.94 5.14 -0.41
N VAL A 219 1.64 4.56 0.57
CA VAL A 219 2.97 3.91 0.37
C VAL A 219 3.01 3.02 -0.88
N ARG A 220 3.84 3.44 -1.82
CA ARG A 220 4.27 2.60 -2.93
C ARG A 220 5.13 1.46 -2.38
N ARG A 221 4.85 0.23 -2.83
CA ARG A 221 5.71 -0.94 -2.58
C ARG A 221 7.07 -0.68 -3.24
N GLY A 222 8.08 -0.36 -2.42
CA GLY A 222 9.49 -0.31 -2.80
C GLY A 222 10.16 -1.66 -2.58
N ARG A 223 11.13 -1.98 -3.44
CA ARG A 223 11.94 -3.21 -3.41
C ARG A 223 12.85 -3.19 -2.15
N ARG A 224 12.99 -4.37 -1.53
CA ARG A 224 13.56 -4.73 -0.21
C ARG A 224 14.86 -4.02 0.24
N ASP A 225 14.88 -3.58 1.50
CA ASP A 225 16.07 -3.53 2.38
C ASP A 225 15.76 -4.31 3.70
N PRO A 226 16.59 -5.26 4.18
CA PRO A 226 16.26 -6.18 5.26
C PRO A 226 16.47 -5.70 6.71
N ARG A 227 16.68 -4.40 7.00
CA ARG A 227 17.11 -3.94 8.35
C ARG A 227 16.37 -2.72 8.92
N ALA A 228 15.15 -2.94 9.46
CA ALA A 228 14.47 -2.18 10.54
C ALA A 228 14.14 -0.68 10.25
N PRO A 229 13.40 0.10 11.08
CA PRO A 229 12.18 -0.05 11.87
C PRO A 229 11.14 1.08 11.56
N GLU A 230 10.94 1.46 10.29
CA GLU A 230 10.19 2.69 9.92
C GLU A 230 8.67 2.54 9.69
N ARG A 231 8.15 1.31 9.69
CA ARG A 231 6.73 1.03 9.33
C ARG A 231 5.76 1.22 10.50
N PHE A 232 6.25 1.10 11.71
CA PHE A 232 5.45 1.12 12.93
C PHE A 232 6.00 2.16 13.90
N GLU A 233 5.13 2.76 14.71
CA GLU A 233 5.52 3.61 15.83
C GLU A 233 4.75 3.22 17.09
N VAL A 234 5.33 3.51 18.25
CA VAL A 234 4.63 3.34 19.53
C VAL A 234 3.88 4.62 19.82
N ARG A 235 2.57 4.51 20.05
CA ARG A 235 1.73 5.61 20.53
C ARG A 235 1.21 5.27 21.91
N GLU A 236 1.37 6.21 22.83
CA GLU A 236 0.76 6.12 24.15
C GLU A 236 -0.64 6.74 24.11
N SER A 237 -1.60 6.07 24.74
CA SER A 237 -2.93 6.60 24.93
C SER A 237 -2.94 7.62 26.08
N ALA A 238 -3.98 8.44 26.14
CA ALA A 238 -4.22 9.33 27.28
C ALA A 238 -4.41 8.59 28.62
N HIS A 239 -4.62 7.27 28.57
CA HIS A 239 -4.84 6.41 29.73
C HIS A 239 -3.60 5.57 30.09
N GLY A 240 -2.44 5.84 29.48
CA GLY A 240 -1.15 5.30 29.90
C GLY A 240 -0.74 3.95 29.32
N TYR A 241 -1.55 3.34 28.44
CA TYR A 241 -1.17 2.13 27.71
C TYR A 241 -0.55 2.46 26.35
N ALA A 242 0.38 1.62 25.89
CA ALA A 242 1.04 1.76 24.61
C ALA A 242 0.44 0.83 23.56
N SER A 243 0.27 1.35 22.35
CA SER A 243 -0.18 0.58 21.19
C SER A 243 0.80 0.75 20.03
N VAL A 244 0.89 -0.27 19.19
CA VAL A 244 1.63 -0.19 17.92
C VAL A 244 0.73 0.42 16.85
N VAL A 245 1.23 1.46 16.20
CA VAL A 245 0.55 2.18 15.14
C VAL A 245 1.27 1.96 13.82
N HIS A 246 0.54 1.58 12.78
CA HIS A 246 1.09 1.49 11.44
C HIS A 246 1.19 2.89 10.82
N ARG A 247 2.41 3.40 10.63
CA ARG A 247 2.69 4.81 10.30
C ARG A 247 1.99 5.31 9.04
N ARG A 248 1.88 4.45 8.02
CA ARG A 248 1.22 4.81 6.75
C ARG A 248 -0.29 4.94 6.90
N SER A 249 -0.94 3.97 7.55
CA SER A 249 -2.41 3.94 7.62
C SER A 249 -2.96 4.70 8.82
N GLY A 250 -2.10 5.01 9.80
CA GLY A 250 -2.51 5.57 11.08
C GLY A 250 -3.34 4.59 11.93
N GLU A 251 -3.48 3.34 11.49
CA GLU A 251 -4.26 2.33 12.19
C GLU A 251 -3.52 1.89 13.45
N ILE A 252 -4.24 1.94 14.57
CA ILE A 252 -3.77 1.51 15.88
C ILE A 252 -4.26 0.08 16.07
N MET A 253 -3.35 -0.83 16.42
CA MET A 253 -3.72 -2.17 16.85
C MET A 253 -4.43 -2.08 18.21
N HIS A 254 -5.64 -2.64 18.33
CA HIS A 254 -6.57 -2.44 19.46
C HIS A 254 -6.99 -0.97 19.68
N ALA A 255 -7.57 -0.35 18.64
CA ALA A 255 -8.03 1.03 18.70
C ALA A 255 -9.27 1.20 19.59
N GLY A 256 -9.09 1.60 20.85
CA GLY A 256 -10.16 2.14 21.70
C GLY A 256 -10.11 1.75 23.18
N LEU A 257 -9.37 0.70 23.54
CA LEU A 257 -9.15 0.23 24.92
C LEU A 257 -7.68 -0.13 25.13
N ASP A 258 -7.33 -0.46 26.38
CA ASP A 258 -6.09 -1.17 26.67
C ASP A 258 -6.01 -2.45 25.80
N PRO A 259 -4.99 -2.59 24.94
CA PRO A 259 -4.76 -3.77 24.12
C PRO A 259 -4.86 -5.11 24.86
N ALA A 260 -4.37 -5.15 26.11
CA ALA A 260 -4.44 -6.37 26.93
C ALA A 260 -5.88 -6.70 27.33
N ALA A 261 -6.68 -5.68 27.67
CA ALA A 261 -8.09 -5.85 28.01
C ALA A 261 -8.92 -6.27 26.79
N GLU A 262 -8.64 -5.71 25.60
CA GLU A 262 -9.29 -6.14 24.36
C GLU A 262 -8.91 -7.59 24.01
N ALA A 263 -7.62 -7.94 24.11
CA ALA A 263 -7.14 -9.30 23.89
C ALA A 263 -7.85 -10.31 24.81
N GLN A 264 -7.97 -9.96 26.09
CA GLN A 264 -8.66 -10.78 27.08
C GLN A 264 -10.15 -10.93 26.75
N ALA A 265 -10.87 -9.82 26.53
CA ALA A 265 -12.32 -9.86 26.34
C ALA A 265 -12.74 -10.52 25.01
N VAL A 266 -12.08 -10.17 23.90
CA VAL A 266 -12.49 -10.61 22.55
C VAL A 266 -12.03 -12.02 22.25
N TYR A 267 -10.82 -12.36 22.65
CA TYR A 267 -10.18 -13.59 22.19
C TYR A 267 -10.16 -14.64 23.30
N VAL A 268 -9.71 -14.32 24.51
CA VAL A 268 -9.58 -15.32 25.60
C VAL A 268 -10.93 -15.66 26.25
N ASP A 269 -11.62 -14.67 26.82
CA ASP A 269 -12.88 -14.87 27.55
C ASP A 269 -13.98 -15.32 26.62
N GLN A 270 -14.11 -14.63 25.48
CA GLN A 270 -15.11 -14.98 24.49
C GLN A 270 -14.88 -16.39 23.93
N SER A 271 -13.66 -16.89 23.75
CA SER A 271 -13.46 -18.27 23.30
C SER A 271 -13.66 -19.33 24.38
N ARG A 272 -13.85 -18.90 25.65
CA ARG A 272 -13.81 -19.74 26.85
C ARG A 272 -12.54 -20.58 26.88
N LEU A 273 -11.40 -19.95 26.59
CA LEU A 273 -10.12 -20.64 26.45
C LEU A 273 -9.75 -21.44 27.71
N ALA A 274 -9.99 -20.87 28.89
CA ALA A 274 -9.72 -21.54 30.16
C ALA A 274 -10.54 -22.83 30.34
N ASP A 275 -11.81 -22.83 29.95
CA ASP A 275 -12.66 -24.02 30.02
C ASP A 275 -12.16 -25.09 29.05
N ARG A 276 -11.83 -24.70 27.81
CA ARG A 276 -11.29 -25.59 26.77
C ARG A 276 -9.96 -26.22 27.17
N LEU A 277 -9.11 -25.50 27.89
CA LEU A 277 -7.84 -26.00 28.42
C LEU A 277 -8.04 -26.97 29.60
N ARG A 278 -9.13 -26.82 30.37
CA ARG A 278 -9.48 -27.74 31.47
C ARG A 278 -10.20 -29.00 30.99
N GLU A 279 -10.69 -29.04 29.75
CA GLU A 279 -11.29 -30.26 29.18
C GLU A 279 -10.24 -31.38 29.14
N PRO A 280 -10.51 -32.55 29.75
CA PRO A 280 -9.54 -33.64 29.81
C PRO A 280 -9.47 -34.37 28.47
N ARG A 281 -8.68 -33.84 27.53
CA ARG A 281 -8.39 -34.48 26.24
C ARG A 281 -6.89 -34.68 26.02
N PRO A 282 -6.48 -35.80 25.40
CA PRO A 282 -5.07 -36.06 25.11
C PRO A 282 -4.55 -35.24 23.93
N GLU A 283 -5.40 -34.86 22.97
CA GLU A 283 -4.99 -34.03 21.83
C GLU A 283 -4.65 -32.61 22.28
N PRO A 284 -3.67 -31.92 21.68
CA PRO A 284 -3.41 -30.52 22.02
C PRO A 284 -4.55 -29.62 21.55
N LEU A 285 -4.91 -28.61 22.35
CA LEU A 285 -5.75 -27.48 21.95
C LEU A 285 -4.94 -26.61 20.99
N VAL A 286 -5.40 -26.48 19.75
CA VAL A 286 -4.73 -25.68 18.73
C VAL A 286 -5.37 -24.30 18.64
N VAL A 287 -4.58 -23.27 18.92
CA VAL A 287 -4.96 -21.86 18.78
C VAL A 287 -4.16 -21.26 17.64
N TRP A 288 -4.84 -20.71 16.65
CA TRP A 288 -4.22 -19.85 15.64
C TRP A 288 -4.30 -18.40 16.08
N ASP A 289 -3.19 -17.68 16.02
CA ASP A 289 -3.09 -16.25 16.26
C ASP A 289 -2.68 -15.56 14.95
N VAL A 290 -3.66 -15.06 14.22
CA VAL A 290 -3.48 -14.49 12.87
C VAL A 290 -3.30 -12.99 12.97
N GLY A 291 -2.07 -12.51 12.72
CA GLY A 291 -1.69 -11.12 12.92
C GLY A 291 -1.02 -10.91 14.28
N LEU A 292 0.12 -11.56 14.51
CA LEU A 292 0.83 -11.54 15.79
C LEU A 292 1.04 -10.12 16.33
N GLY A 293 1.42 -9.17 15.48
CA GLY A 293 1.52 -7.76 15.85
C GLY A 293 2.49 -7.52 17.01
N ALA A 294 1.99 -6.95 18.11
CA ALA A 294 2.74 -6.74 19.36
C ALA A 294 2.57 -7.90 20.37
N ALA A 295 2.09 -9.05 19.90
CA ALA A 295 1.86 -10.29 20.64
C ALA A 295 0.83 -10.21 21.79
N HIS A 296 -0.09 -9.24 21.81
CA HIS A 296 -1.10 -9.16 22.89
C HIS A 296 -1.96 -10.43 22.98
N ASN A 297 -2.50 -10.92 21.85
CA ASN A 297 -3.34 -12.12 21.82
C ASN A 297 -2.54 -13.37 22.22
N ALA A 298 -1.35 -13.56 21.63
CA ALA A 298 -0.46 -14.66 21.99
C ALA A 298 -0.09 -14.66 23.48
N MET A 299 0.22 -13.48 24.05
CA MET A 299 0.55 -13.39 25.47
C MET A 299 -0.68 -13.60 26.36
N ALA A 300 -1.86 -13.11 25.97
CA ALA A 300 -3.10 -13.36 26.69
C ALA A 300 -3.46 -14.87 26.74
N VAL A 301 -3.16 -15.63 25.66
CA VAL A 301 -3.26 -17.10 25.66
C VAL A 301 -2.34 -17.72 26.70
N LEU A 302 -1.08 -17.30 26.74
CA LEU A 302 -0.10 -17.83 27.70
C LEU A 302 -0.45 -17.47 29.15
N GLU A 303 -0.96 -16.25 29.36
CA GLU A 303 -1.43 -15.79 30.66
C GLU A 303 -2.68 -16.54 31.14
N CYS A 304 -3.63 -16.78 30.24
CA CYS A 304 -4.77 -17.64 30.52
C CYS A 304 -4.32 -19.04 30.94
N ARG A 305 -3.33 -19.62 30.24
CA ARG A 305 -2.75 -20.91 30.61
C ARG A 305 -2.10 -20.87 31.98
N ASP A 306 -1.28 -19.88 32.27
CA ASP A 306 -0.60 -19.75 33.57
C ASP A 306 -1.60 -19.58 34.72
N ALA A 307 -2.69 -18.84 34.50
CA ALA A 307 -3.72 -18.58 35.50
C ALA A 307 -4.55 -19.82 35.90
N ILE A 308 -4.57 -20.88 35.08
CA ILE A 308 -5.25 -22.15 35.41
C ILE A 308 -4.54 -22.89 36.56
N GLY A 309 -3.26 -22.58 36.82
CA GLY A 309 -2.48 -23.16 37.91
C GLY A 309 -2.03 -24.61 37.65
N ALA A 310 -1.58 -25.29 38.70
CA ALA A 310 -1.16 -26.69 38.63
C ALA A 310 -2.38 -27.63 38.62
N GLY A 311 -2.46 -28.54 37.64
CA GLY A 311 -3.56 -29.49 37.48
C GLY A 311 -3.46 -30.27 36.16
N ALA A 312 -4.41 -31.16 35.87
CA ALA A 312 -4.51 -31.82 34.57
C ALA A 312 -5.19 -30.87 33.57
N TRP A 313 -4.46 -30.49 32.53
CA TRP A 313 -4.95 -29.61 31.45
C TRP A 313 -4.52 -30.16 30.10
N ARG A 314 -5.33 -29.86 29.07
CA ARG A 314 -5.09 -30.24 27.68
C ARG A 314 -3.82 -29.53 27.16
N PRO A 315 -2.84 -30.23 26.56
CA PRO A 315 -1.67 -29.58 25.96
C PRO A 315 -2.07 -28.42 25.04
N LEU A 316 -1.25 -27.38 24.93
CA LEU A 316 -1.58 -26.19 24.15
C LEU A 316 -0.59 -26.02 22.99
N ARG A 317 -1.11 -25.88 21.78
CA ARG A 317 -0.32 -25.49 20.61
C ARG A 317 -0.81 -24.15 20.08
N LEU A 318 0.00 -23.11 20.31
CA LEU A 318 -0.23 -21.78 19.78
C LEU A 318 0.55 -21.62 18.48
N VAL A 319 -0.13 -21.25 17.40
CA VAL A 319 0.50 -21.00 16.09
C VAL A 319 0.21 -19.55 15.70
N SER A 320 1.24 -18.71 15.76
CA SER A 320 1.13 -17.32 15.35
C SER A 320 1.57 -17.14 13.91
N PHE A 321 0.79 -16.38 13.14
CA PHE A 321 1.08 -16.01 11.77
C PHE A 321 1.38 -14.53 11.69
N GLU A 322 2.50 -14.19 11.06
CA GLU A 322 2.88 -12.79 10.87
C GLU A 322 3.65 -12.61 9.56
N HIS A 323 3.22 -11.64 8.76
CA HIS A 323 3.92 -11.28 7.54
C HIS A 323 5.08 -10.34 7.80
N ASP A 324 4.94 -9.46 8.80
CA ASP A 324 5.93 -8.45 9.15
C ASP A 324 6.14 -8.36 10.66
N LEU A 325 7.22 -8.98 11.13
CA LEU A 325 7.63 -8.96 12.54
C LEU A 325 8.12 -7.58 13.04
N GLY A 326 8.05 -6.54 12.21
CA GLY A 326 8.39 -5.17 12.59
C GLY A 326 7.62 -4.67 13.81
N SER A 327 6.34 -5.03 13.95
CA SER A 327 5.51 -4.65 15.12
C SER A 327 6.06 -5.26 16.42
N LEU A 328 6.33 -6.57 16.42
CA LEU A 328 6.87 -7.28 17.59
C LEU A 328 8.28 -6.80 17.94
N ARG A 329 9.14 -6.63 16.93
CA ARG A 329 10.51 -6.10 17.13
C ARG A 329 10.48 -4.68 17.72
N LEU A 330 9.56 -3.83 17.27
CA LEU A 330 9.39 -2.49 17.82
C LEU A 330 8.90 -2.53 19.27
N ALA A 331 7.89 -3.36 19.56
CA ALA A 331 7.34 -3.50 20.90
C ALA A 331 8.41 -4.01 21.89
N LEU A 332 9.22 -5.00 21.50
CA LEU A 332 10.33 -5.51 22.32
C LEU A 332 11.45 -4.49 22.56
N ARG A 333 11.76 -3.63 21.58
CA ARG A 333 12.71 -2.51 21.80
C ARG A 333 12.18 -1.47 22.78
N ASN A 334 10.86 -1.42 22.98
CA ASN A 334 10.17 -0.52 23.90
C ASN A 334 9.51 -1.31 25.04
N ALA A 335 10.11 -2.42 25.49
CA ALA A 335 9.48 -3.36 26.42
C ALA A 335 8.97 -2.72 27.72
N THR A 336 9.59 -1.65 28.21
CA THR A 336 9.11 -0.87 29.37
C THR A 336 7.68 -0.35 29.21
N ARG A 337 7.23 -0.16 27.97
CA ARG A 337 5.87 0.27 27.60
C ARG A 337 4.94 -0.91 27.26
N PHE A 338 5.48 -2.11 27.11
CA PHE A 338 4.76 -3.34 26.74
C PHE A 338 5.09 -4.45 27.76
N PRO A 339 4.56 -4.36 29.00
CA PRO A 339 5.00 -5.20 30.12
C PRO A 339 4.73 -6.70 29.93
N HIS A 340 3.73 -7.08 29.13
CA HIS A 340 3.45 -8.48 28.78
C HIS A 340 4.62 -9.15 28.03
N LEU A 341 5.50 -8.36 27.39
CA LEU A 341 6.66 -8.85 26.64
C LEU A 341 7.90 -9.14 27.50
N HIS A 342 7.87 -8.86 28.81
CA HIS A 342 9.00 -9.15 29.70
C HIS A 342 9.26 -10.65 29.94
N ARG A 343 8.38 -11.53 29.43
CA ARG A 343 8.52 -12.98 29.52
C ARG A 343 9.50 -13.52 28.47
N ALA A 344 10.05 -14.71 28.68
CA ALA A 344 11.04 -15.31 27.77
C ALA A 344 10.49 -15.61 26.35
N GLY A 345 9.21 -16.01 26.27
CA GLY A 345 8.58 -16.49 25.02
C GLY A 345 8.73 -15.58 23.80
N PRO A 346 8.36 -14.29 23.84
CA PRO A 346 8.46 -13.39 22.70
C PRO A 346 9.86 -13.25 22.10
N ASN A 347 10.91 -13.20 22.93
CA ASN A 347 12.29 -13.11 22.45
C ASN A 347 12.75 -14.42 21.79
N ASP A 348 12.37 -15.56 22.36
CA ASP A 348 12.74 -16.88 21.84
C ASP A 348 12.02 -17.19 20.53
N ILE A 349 10.74 -16.82 20.42
CA ILE A 349 9.97 -16.91 19.17
C ILE A 349 10.63 -16.12 18.04
N LEU A 350 11.08 -14.89 18.30
CA LEU A 350 11.76 -14.09 17.28
C LEU A 350 13.10 -14.68 16.86
N ARG A 351 13.77 -15.44 17.73
CA ARG A 351 15.10 -16.01 17.47
C ARG A 351 15.01 -17.36 16.77
N ALA A 352 14.12 -18.23 17.24
CA ALA A 352 14.09 -19.65 16.87
C ALA A 352 12.85 -20.05 16.07
N GLY A 353 11.83 -19.19 15.97
CA GLY A 353 10.55 -19.51 15.34
C GLY A 353 9.68 -20.50 16.12
N GLU A 354 10.18 -21.04 17.23
CA GLU A 354 9.46 -21.91 18.15
C GLU A 354 9.90 -21.62 19.59
N TRP A 355 8.95 -21.67 20.51
CA TRP A 355 9.18 -21.60 21.95
C TRP A 355 8.40 -22.70 22.66
N ARG A 356 9.03 -23.31 23.65
CA ARG A 356 8.42 -24.35 24.49
C ARG A 356 8.49 -23.91 25.93
N SER A 357 7.38 -24.07 26.63
CA SER A 357 7.32 -23.69 28.04
C SER A 357 8.07 -24.71 28.91
N PRO A 358 8.97 -24.29 29.81
CA PRO A 358 9.65 -25.22 30.72
C PRO A 358 8.63 -25.95 31.61
N GLY A 359 8.69 -27.29 31.63
CA GLY A 359 7.84 -28.13 32.49
C GLY A 359 6.35 -28.13 32.16
N SER A 360 5.93 -27.54 31.04
CA SER A 360 4.53 -27.45 30.63
C SER A 360 4.38 -27.84 29.16
N ALA A 361 3.26 -28.47 28.81
CA ALA A 361 2.96 -28.90 27.45
C ALA A 361 2.46 -27.75 26.55
N VAL A 362 3.13 -26.58 26.57
CA VAL A 362 2.86 -25.49 25.60
C VAL A 362 3.93 -25.44 24.53
N VAL A 363 3.49 -25.48 23.29
CA VAL A 363 4.33 -25.24 22.11
C VAL A 363 3.79 -24.00 21.40
N TRP A 364 4.61 -22.97 21.29
CA TRP A 364 4.33 -21.78 20.49
C TRP A 364 5.19 -21.84 19.22
N THR A 365 4.57 -21.77 18.05
CA THR A 365 5.24 -21.74 16.75
C THR A 365 4.90 -20.45 16.02
N LEU A 366 5.90 -19.82 15.40
CA LEU A 366 5.76 -18.66 14.54
C LEU A 366 5.95 -19.05 13.07
N LEU A 367 4.93 -18.79 12.26
CA LEU A 367 5.00 -18.92 10.81
C LEU A 367 5.14 -17.53 10.18
N GLU A 368 6.39 -17.10 9.95
CA GLU A 368 6.70 -15.85 9.27
C GLU A 368 6.41 -15.96 7.75
N GLY A 369 5.64 -15.04 7.20
CA GLY A 369 5.32 -14.99 5.76
C GLY A 369 3.87 -14.63 5.46
N ASP A 370 3.45 -14.77 4.19
CA ASP A 370 2.05 -14.57 3.80
C ASP A 370 1.17 -15.66 4.43
N PHE A 371 0.26 -15.27 5.32
CA PHE A 371 -0.69 -16.16 5.98
C PHE A 371 -1.38 -17.12 5.00
N ARG A 372 -1.81 -16.61 3.84
CA ARG A 372 -2.57 -17.38 2.84
C ARG A 372 -1.75 -18.47 2.16
N ALA A 373 -0.43 -18.38 2.22
CA ALA A 373 0.49 -19.38 1.70
C ALA A 373 0.94 -20.38 2.78
N ARG A 374 0.92 -19.95 4.05
CA ARG A 374 1.51 -20.68 5.18
C ARG A 374 0.47 -21.42 6.04
N LEU A 375 -0.83 -21.09 5.93
CA LEU A 375 -1.87 -21.66 6.81
C LEU A 375 -1.95 -23.19 6.77
N ALA A 376 -1.58 -23.81 5.64
CA ALA A 376 -1.57 -25.27 5.48
C ALA A 376 -0.43 -25.97 6.25
N GLU A 377 0.56 -25.22 6.73
CA GLU A 377 1.67 -25.75 7.54
C GLU A 377 1.29 -25.89 9.02
N ALA A 378 0.20 -25.25 9.43
CA ALA A 378 -0.31 -25.34 10.78
C ALA A 378 -1.31 -26.50 10.90
N PRO A 379 -1.37 -27.20 12.05
CA PRO A 379 -2.43 -28.15 12.31
C PRO A 379 -3.79 -27.43 12.35
N PRO A 380 -4.90 -28.14 12.05
CA PRO A 380 -6.23 -27.57 12.10
C PRO A 380 -6.55 -26.96 13.47
N PRO A 381 -7.12 -25.74 13.52
CA PRO A 381 -7.34 -25.02 14.77
C PRO A 381 -8.63 -25.45 15.47
N ASP A 382 -8.61 -25.50 16.81
CA ASP A 382 -9.85 -25.49 17.62
C ASP A 382 -10.40 -24.05 17.74
N VAL A 383 -9.49 -23.06 17.73
CA VAL A 383 -9.77 -21.64 17.94
C VAL A 383 -8.88 -20.80 17.02
N ILE A 384 -9.47 -19.80 16.35
CA ILE A 384 -8.74 -18.83 15.53
C ILE A 384 -8.96 -17.43 16.11
N PHE A 385 -7.88 -16.79 16.53
CA PHE A 385 -7.84 -15.36 16.84
C PHE A 385 -7.44 -14.62 15.56
N TYR A 386 -8.42 -14.01 14.91
CA TYR A 386 -8.24 -13.34 13.63
C TYR A 386 -8.15 -11.83 13.82
N ASP A 387 -6.92 -11.36 14.02
CA ASP A 387 -6.60 -9.98 14.40
C ASP A 387 -5.56 -9.28 13.49
N PRO A 388 -5.58 -9.48 12.16
CA PRO A 388 -4.73 -8.68 11.29
C PRO A 388 -5.22 -7.21 11.30
N PHE A 389 -4.39 -6.27 10.84
CA PHE A 389 -4.85 -4.89 10.59
C PHE A 389 -6.08 -4.87 9.68
N SER A 390 -6.95 -3.88 9.84
CA SER A 390 -8.27 -3.83 9.20
C SER A 390 -8.21 -3.95 7.68
N ALA A 391 -9.35 -4.22 7.04
CA ALA A 391 -9.47 -4.27 5.58
C ALA A 391 -8.97 -3.00 4.85
N ARG A 392 -8.84 -1.86 5.55
CA ARG A 392 -8.26 -0.63 4.99
C ARG A 392 -6.74 -0.68 4.91
N THR A 393 -6.09 -1.40 5.82
CA THR A 393 -4.63 -1.52 5.92
C THR A 393 -4.14 -2.82 5.29
N ASP A 394 -4.86 -3.93 5.47
CA ASP A 394 -4.54 -5.23 4.90
C ASP A 394 -5.74 -5.87 4.22
N THR A 395 -6.19 -5.29 3.10
CA THR A 395 -7.36 -5.77 2.36
C THR A 395 -7.29 -7.26 2.04
N GLY A 396 -6.08 -7.80 1.78
CA GLY A 396 -5.88 -9.19 1.37
C GLY A 396 -6.23 -10.23 2.44
N MET A 397 -6.25 -9.85 3.71
CA MET A 397 -6.66 -10.70 4.84
C MET A 397 -8.17 -10.68 5.08
N TRP A 398 -8.92 -9.75 4.48
CA TRP A 398 -10.37 -9.63 4.71
C TRP A 398 -11.22 -9.94 3.48
N THR A 399 -10.60 -10.59 2.49
CA THR A 399 -11.25 -10.99 1.24
C THR A 399 -12.03 -12.30 1.39
N LEU A 400 -13.03 -12.51 0.53
CA LEU A 400 -13.70 -13.80 0.42
C LEU A 400 -12.70 -14.92 0.13
N GLY A 401 -11.80 -14.71 -0.83
CA GLY A 401 -10.79 -15.72 -1.19
C GLY A 401 -9.81 -16.06 -0.06
N CYS A 402 -9.61 -15.17 0.93
CA CYS A 402 -8.83 -15.49 2.13
C CYS A 402 -9.65 -16.39 3.07
N PHE A 403 -10.90 -16.00 3.37
CA PHE A 403 -11.76 -16.78 4.23
C PHE A 403 -12.13 -18.15 3.65
N ASP A 404 -12.23 -18.30 2.33
CA ASP A 404 -12.38 -19.61 1.68
C ASP A 404 -11.22 -20.55 2.03
N ARG A 405 -9.97 -20.04 2.07
CA ARG A 405 -8.80 -20.84 2.47
C ARG A 405 -8.81 -21.17 3.96
N VAL A 406 -9.17 -20.19 4.80
CA VAL A 406 -9.30 -20.42 6.25
C VAL A 406 -10.36 -21.48 6.53
N PHE A 407 -11.53 -21.36 5.90
CA PHE A 407 -12.59 -22.34 6.01
C PHE A 407 -12.13 -23.72 5.53
N ALA A 408 -11.49 -23.82 4.36
CA ALA A 408 -11.00 -25.09 3.84
C ALA A 408 -10.02 -25.79 4.80
N ALA A 409 -9.19 -25.04 5.53
CA ALA A 409 -8.24 -25.61 6.48
C ALA A 409 -8.87 -26.09 7.80
N CYS A 410 -10.11 -25.68 8.09
CA CYS A 410 -10.80 -26.05 9.32
C CYS A 410 -12.19 -26.65 9.12
N ALA A 411 -12.65 -26.85 7.89
CA ALA A 411 -14.03 -27.24 7.57
C ALA A 411 -14.48 -28.54 8.24
N GLU A 412 -13.56 -29.49 8.41
CA GLU A 412 -13.81 -30.80 9.03
C GLU A 412 -13.59 -30.80 10.56
N HIS A 413 -13.29 -29.63 11.14
CA HIS A 413 -12.96 -29.47 12.55
C HIS A 413 -13.93 -28.51 13.25
N ASP A 414 -14.05 -28.72 14.56
CA ASP A 414 -14.93 -27.96 15.43
C ASP A 414 -14.28 -26.62 15.83
N THR A 415 -14.22 -25.70 14.87
CA THR A 415 -13.45 -24.46 14.95
C THR A 415 -14.34 -23.25 15.18
N GLU A 416 -13.93 -22.37 16.10
CA GLU A 416 -14.48 -21.02 16.27
C GLU A 416 -13.42 -19.96 15.91
N LEU A 417 -13.79 -18.96 15.12
CA LEU A 417 -12.99 -17.81 14.72
C LEU A 417 -13.53 -16.54 15.36
N PHE A 418 -12.67 -15.79 16.03
CA PHE A 418 -12.98 -14.56 16.73
C PHE A 418 -12.29 -13.39 16.04
N THR A 419 -12.99 -12.27 15.87
CA THR A 419 -12.37 -11.06 15.29
C THR A 419 -13.03 -9.77 15.79
N TYR A 420 -12.20 -8.75 16.02
CA TYR A 420 -12.62 -7.40 16.41
C TYR A 420 -13.46 -6.66 15.33
N SER A 421 -13.47 -7.15 14.09
CA SER A 421 -14.18 -6.49 12.98
C SER A 421 -15.69 -6.77 13.02
N ALA A 422 -16.50 -5.73 12.99
CA ALA A 422 -17.97 -5.82 12.85
C ALA A 422 -18.46 -5.39 11.45
N SER A 423 -17.55 -5.31 10.47
CA SER A 423 -17.88 -4.84 9.12
C SER A 423 -18.90 -5.75 8.44
N THR A 424 -19.89 -5.14 7.79
CA THR A 424 -20.87 -5.85 6.94
C THR A 424 -20.17 -6.69 5.87
N SER A 425 -19.13 -6.16 5.21
CA SER A 425 -18.39 -6.88 4.18
C SER A 425 -17.64 -8.10 4.71
N VAL A 426 -17.05 -8.01 5.90
CA VAL A 426 -16.31 -9.10 6.54
C VAL A 426 -17.25 -10.22 6.95
N ARG A 427 -18.37 -9.88 7.59
CA ARG A 427 -19.41 -10.86 7.94
C ARG A 427 -19.99 -11.54 6.71
N ALA A 428 -20.23 -10.79 5.63
CA ALA A 428 -20.67 -11.36 4.36
C ALA A 428 -19.61 -12.29 3.73
N ALA A 429 -18.32 -11.95 3.81
CA ALA A 429 -17.24 -12.79 3.33
C ALA A 429 -17.12 -14.11 4.12
N LEU A 430 -17.21 -14.06 5.45
CA LEU A 430 -17.21 -15.24 6.32
C LEU A 430 -18.41 -16.16 6.05
N LEU A 431 -19.62 -15.58 5.95
CA LEU A 431 -20.84 -16.31 5.59
C LEU A 431 -20.71 -16.98 4.22
N ALA A 432 -20.23 -16.23 3.22
CA ALA A 432 -20.02 -16.77 1.89
C ALA A 432 -18.95 -17.87 1.89
N ALA A 433 -17.88 -17.77 2.68
CA ALA A 433 -16.85 -18.81 2.76
C ALA A 433 -17.36 -20.15 3.35
N GLY A 434 -18.50 -20.14 4.04
CA GLY A 434 -19.13 -21.34 4.61
C GLY A 434 -19.23 -21.35 6.13
N PHE A 435 -18.75 -20.30 6.80
CA PHE A 435 -18.91 -20.17 8.25
C PHE A 435 -20.36 -19.84 8.63
N VAL A 436 -20.78 -20.36 9.77
CA VAL A 436 -21.93 -19.83 10.53
C VAL A 436 -21.44 -18.64 11.34
N VAL A 437 -22.13 -17.50 11.28
CA VAL A 437 -21.64 -16.23 11.86
C VAL A 437 -22.56 -15.74 12.97
N ALA A 438 -21.98 -15.30 14.09
CA ALA A 438 -22.68 -14.82 15.26
C ALA A 438 -22.18 -13.45 15.72
N ARG A 439 -23.00 -12.82 16.57
CA ARG A 439 -22.68 -11.56 17.25
C ARG A 439 -21.60 -11.83 18.31
N GLY A 440 -20.52 -11.08 18.25
CA GLY A 440 -19.48 -11.10 19.28
C GLY A 440 -19.69 -10.06 20.37
N VAL A 441 -18.89 -10.13 21.43
CA VAL A 441 -18.94 -9.19 22.57
C VAL A 441 -18.58 -7.75 22.15
N PRO A 442 -19.13 -6.72 22.81
CA PRO A 442 -18.73 -5.33 22.57
C PRO A 442 -17.29 -5.05 23.02
N THR A 443 -16.63 -4.09 22.37
CA THR A 443 -15.25 -3.68 22.68
C THR A 443 -15.06 -2.18 22.54
N GLY A 444 -14.80 -1.48 23.65
CA GLY A 444 -14.56 -0.04 23.64
C GLY A 444 -15.70 0.72 22.97
N ALA A 445 -15.41 1.40 21.85
CA ALA A 445 -16.39 2.15 21.07
C ALA A 445 -17.25 1.29 20.12
N LYS A 446 -16.96 -0.01 19.97
CA LYS A 446 -17.72 -0.91 19.09
C LYS A 446 -18.81 -1.63 19.89
N PRO A 447 -20.09 -1.49 19.50
CA PRO A 447 -21.19 -2.14 20.21
C PRO A 447 -21.22 -3.66 20.03
N GLU A 448 -20.46 -4.21 19.09
CA GLU A 448 -20.46 -5.63 18.74
C GLU A 448 -19.16 -5.98 17.99
N THR A 449 -18.69 -7.23 18.13
CA THR A 449 -17.60 -7.83 17.32
C THR A 449 -18.14 -8.99 16.49
N THR A 450 -17.29 -9.80 15.84
CA THR A 450 -17.76 -10.95 15.03
C THR A 450 -17.18 -12.25 15.55
N LEU A 451 -18.06 -13.24 15.66
CA LEU A 451 -17.73 -14.65 15.84
C LEU A 451 -18.12 -15.39 14.56
N ALA A 452 -17.27 -16.28 14.08
CA ALA A 452 -17.58 -17.23 13.02
C ALA A 452 -17.24 -18.64 13.49
N MET A 453 -17.92 -19.66 12.97
CA MET A 453 -17.71 -21.04 13.38
C MET A 453 -18.03 -21.98 12.23
N THR A 454 -17.37 -23.13 12.21
CA THR A 454 -17.72 -24.18 11.25
C THR A 454 -19.13 -24.69 11.54
N PRO A 455 -19.85 -25.23 10.53
CA PRO A 455 -21.19 -25.78 10.74
C PRO A 455 -21.24 -26.83 11.86
N SER A 456 -20.19 -27.66 12.01
CA SER A 456 -20.09 -28.65 13.08
C SER A 456 -19.92 -28.02 14.47
N ALA A 457 -19.28 -26.85 14.56
CA ALA A 457 -19.13 -26.09 15.80
C ALA A 457 -20.41 -25.35 16.23
N ALA A 458 -21.27 -24.97 15.27
CA ALA A 458 -22.41 -24.09 15.49
C ALA A 458 -23.35 -24.52 16.63
N LEU A 459 -23.69 -25.81 16.73
CA LEU A 459 -24.58 -26.31 17.80
C LEU A 459 -23.98 -26.08 19.19
N ARG A 460 -22.70 -26.41 19.38
CA ARG A 460 -22.01 -26.18 20.67
C ARG A 460 -21.81 -24.70 20.94
N SER A 461 -21.54 -23.90 19.92
CA SER A 461 -21.45 -22.45 20.04
C SER A 461 -22.78 -21.85 20.52
N VAL A 462 -23.91 -22.25 19.92
CA VAL A 462 -25.24 -21.80 20.36
C VAL A 462 -25.54 -22.24 21.80
N ALA A 463 -25.17 -23.47 22.18
CA ALA A 463 -25.28 -23.95 23.56
C ALA A 463 -24.45 -23.11 24.56
N ARG A 464 -23.38 -22.44 24.12
CA ARG A 464 -22.60 -21.47 24.91
C ARG A 464 -23.23 -20.08 25.00
N GLY A 465 -24.45 -19.90 24.48
CA GLY A 465 -25.21 -18.65 24.50
C GLY A 465 -24.89 -17.69 23.35
N ARG A 466 -24.31 -18.19 22.23
CA ARG A 466 -24.02 -17.35 21.07
C ARG A 466 -25.27 -17.01 20.27
N VAL A 467 -25.40 -15.74 19.90
CA VAL A 467 -26.54 -15.25 19.10
C VAL A 467 -26.12 -15.18 17.64
N LEU A 468 -26.64 -16.09 16.81
CA LEU A 468 -26.37 -16.10 15.37
C LEU A 468 -26.88 -14.80 14.72
N LEU A 469 -26.24 -14.38 13.62
CA LEU A 469 -26.81 -13.35 12.77
C LEU A 469 -28.13 -13.87 12.18
N GLY A 470 -29.21 -13.11 12.37
CA GLY A 470 -30.55 -13.45 11.87
C GLY A 470 -31.03 -12.48 10.79
N VAL A 471 -32.34 -12.52 10.52
CA VAL A 471 -33.01 -11.70 9.49
C VAL A 471 -32.74 -10.20 9.66
N GLU A 472 -32.66 -9.69 10.89
CA GLU A 472 -32.32 -8.28 11.16
C GLU A 472 -30.95 -7.87 10.59
N TRP A 473 -29.96 -8.77 10.61
CA TRP A 473 -28.67 -8.48 10.01
C TRP A 473 -28.76 -8.51 8.49
N LEU A 474 -29.55 -9.45 7.92
CA LEU A 474 -29.76 -9.57 6.49
C LEU A 474 -30.42 -8.31 5.89
N GLU A 475 -31.38 -7.70 6.61
CA GLU A 475 -31.98 -6.42 6.22
C GLU A 475 -30.98 -5.27 6.23
N ARG A 476 -30.11 -5.19 7.25
CA ARG A 476 -29.03 -4.20 7.28
C ARG A 476 -28.03 -4.42 6.16
N TRP A 477 -27.69 -5.68 5.87
CA TRP A 477 -26.80 -6.06 4.77
C TRP A 477 -27.36 -5.63 3.40
N ARG A 478 -28.65 -5.86 3.12
CA ARG A 478 -29.30 -5.44 1.86
C ARG A 478 -29.15 -3.94 1.57
N ARG A 479 -29.27 -3.11 2.62
CA ARG A 479 -29.16 -1.64 2.55
C ARG A 479 -27.73 -1.11 2.57
N SER A 480 -26.73 -1.96 2.79
CA SER A 480 -25.34 -1.51 2.94
C SER A 480 -24.65 -1.36 1.59
N ASP A 481 -23.94 -0.24 1.41
CA ASP A 481 -23.04 -0.03 0.27
C ASP A 481 -21.80 -0.95 0.30
N ALA A 482 -21.52 -1.58 1.45
CA ALA A 482 -20.43 -2.52 1.66
C ALA A 482 -20.91 -3.99 1.74
N ARG A 483 -22.05 -4.31 1.13
CA ARG A 483 -22.67 -5.65 1.20
C ARG A 483 -21.88 -6.73 0.45
N VAL A 484 -21.05 -6.37 -0.52
CA VAL A 484 -20.21 -7.31 -1.26
C VAL A 484 -18.74 -7.11 -0.91
N PRO A 485 -17.97 -8.17 -0.62
CA PRO A 485 -16.52 -8.08 -0.42
C PRO A 485 -15.81 -7.49 -1.65
N SER A 486 -14.70 -6.78 -1.42
CA SER A 486 -14.00 -6.01 -2.46
C SER A 486 -13.36 -6.87 -3.56
N ASP A 487 -13.11 -8.15 -3.29
CA ASP A 487 -12.52 -9.10 -4.23
C ASP A 487 -13.55 -9.83 -5.11
N VAL A 488 -14.85 -9.58 -4.91
CA VAL A 488 -15.90 -10.09 -5.80
C VAL A 488 -16.10 -9.11 -6.96
N PRO A 489 -15.88 -9.54 -8.22
CA PRO A 489 -16.03 -8.67 -9.38
C PRO A 489 -17.50 -8.29 -9.61
N ALA A 490 -17.74 -7.15 -10.26
CA ALA A 490 -19.07 -6.54 -10.38
C ALA A 490 -20.12 -7.45 -11.04
N ASP A 491 -19.70 -8.25 -12.02
CA ASP A 491 -20.51 -9.28 -12.68
C ASP A 491 -20.90 -10.44 -11.75
N GLY A 492 -20.12 -10.70 -10.71
CA GLY A 492 -20.38 -11.70 -9.68
C GLY A 492 -21.28 -11.23 -8.52
N HIS A 493 -21.67 -9.95 -8.47
CA HIS A 493 -22.40 -9.40 -7.31
C HIS A 493 -23.79 -10.03 -7.13
N ALA A 494 -24.50 -10.31 -8.22
CA ALA A 494 -25.81 -10.95 -8.17
C ALA A 494 -25.72 -12.39 -7.61
N VAL A 495 -24.76 -13.17 -8.11
CA VAL A 495 -24.50 -14.54 -7.66
C VAL A 495 -24.08 -14.58 -6.19
N PHE A 496 -23.22 -13.64 -5.77
CA PHE A 496 -22.84 -13.50 -4.37
C PHE A 496 -24.05 -13.21 -3.48
N ALA A 497 -24.91 -12.28 -3.90
CA ALA A 497 -26.09 -11.93 -3.14
C ALA A 497 -27.06 -13.11 -3.00
N GLU A 498 -27.29 -13.86 -4.09
CA GLU A 498 -28.11 -15.08 -4.08
C GLU A 498 -27.54 -16.15 -3.13
N ARG A 499 -26.21 -16.32 -3.12
CA ARG A 499 -25.53 -17.23 -2.19
C ARG A 499 -25.83 -16.87 -0.73
N ILE A 500 -25.69 -15.60 -0.35
CA ILE A 500 -25.97 -15.13 1.02
C ILE A 500 -27.43 -15.38 1.41
N LEU A 501 -28.37 -15.08 0.51
CA LEU A 501 -29.80 -15.23 0.76
C LEU A 501 -30.25 -16.70 0.93
N ARG A 502 -29.48 -17.66 0.40
CA ARG A 502 -29.76 -19.10 0.49
C ARG A 502 -29.10 -19.80 1.67
N LEU A 503 -28.31 -19.10 2.48
CA LEU A 503 -27.62 -19.72 3.61
C LEU A 503 -28.63 -20.25 4.63
N ALA A 504 -28.44 -21.51 5.05
CA ALA A 504 -29.31 -22.19 6.01
C ALA A 504 -29.45 -21.43 7.34
N GLN A 505 -28.44 -20.65 7.72
CA GLN A 505 -28.50 -19.78 8.91
C GLN A 505 -29.65 -18.75 8.87
N PHE A 506 -30.07 -18.34 7.67
CA PHE A 506 -31.18 -17.40 7.47
C PHE A 506 -32.47 -18.09 7.02
N ALA A 507 -32.48 -19.41 6.92
CA ALA A 507 -33.70 -20.18 6.68
C ALA A 507 -34.49 -20.22 8.00
N GLY A 508 -35.32 -19.18 8.20
CA GLY A 508 -36.30 -19.05 9.28
C GLY A 508 -37.70 -18.98 8.72
#